data_AF-A0A530H2N9-F1
#
_entry.id   AF-A0A530H2N9-F1
#
_cell.length_a   1.000
_cell.length_b   1.000
_cell.length_c   1.000
_cell.angle_alpha   90.00
_cell.angle_beta   90.00
_cell.angle_gamma   90.00
#
_symmetry.space_group_name_H-M   'P 1'
#
loop_
_entity.id
_entity.type
_entity.pdbx_description
1 polymer ?
#
loop_
_entity_poly.entity_id
_entity_poly.type
_entity_poly.pdbx_seq_one_letter_code
_entity_poly.pdbx_strand_id
1 'polypeptide(L)'
;ILILAYYAVWLPLLFVDYRRFTWRLSTAWLPITLALYVCLSVFWSQAAGVSARAAVQYTSHIVCAYVAARTISVRTLLVGSLIGIFVVLLYSLKVGGYALDIMDGTVNFVGAFGSKNQVGFFASLGIFSCLAFLVFYRRNWLGFAWTAPIMLLSVYMLAIAHSATSVASLPAVIGVVSLLTMSKVLSQRYRRVLFVVGAGSLVMAVVAALNLGLLDVVLGIFGKDSTLTGRTYLWEQGWEAAQQRPLLGYGYAAYWVQGFADPERLWAEFYISTRTGFHFHNTYVETLVEIGFIGAT
;
A
#
# COMPACT_ATOMS: atom_id res chain seq x y z
N ILE A 1 11.21 14.77 11.07
CA ILE A 1 10.14 15.37 11.92
C ILE A 1 8.92 14.45 12.01
N LEU A 2 8.27 14.09 10.89
CA LEU A 2 7.06 13.24 10.92
C LEU A 2 7.25 11.85 11.55
N ILE A 3 8.37 11.17 11.28
CA ILE A 3 8.66 9.86 11.88
C ILE A 3 8.89 9.93 13.40
N LEU A 4 9.44 11.05 13.88
CA LEU A 4 9.63 11.28 15.32
C LEU A 4 8.29 11.51 16.02
N ALA A 5 7.37 12.23 15.38
CA ALA A 5 6.01 12.38 15.90
C ALA A 5 5.29 11.02 15.97
N TYR A 6 5.44 10.18 14.95
CA TYR A 6 4.92 8.81 14.97
C TYR A 6 5.48 8.00 16.15
N TYR A 7 6.79 8.04 16.37
CA TYR A 7 7.41 7.35 17.52
C TYR A 7 6.97 7.93 18.87
N ALA A 8 6.82 9.25 18.98
CA ALA A 8 6.39 9.91 20.20
C ALA A 8 4.95 9.55 20.61
N VAL A 9 4.09 9.19 19.65
CA VAL A 9 2.73 8.73 19.94
C VAL A 9 2.71 7.29 20.46
N TRP A 10 3.47 6.39 19.83
CA TRP A 10 3.33 4.94 20.10
C TRP A 10 4.31 4.39 21.12
N LEU A 11 5.58 4.78 21.08
CA LEU A 11 6.61 4.15 21.92
C LEU A 11 6.42 4.42 23.42
N PRO A 12 5.96 5.61 23.88
CA PRO A 12 5.74 5.84 25.31
C PRO A 12 4.75 4.86 25.95
N LEU A 13 3.78 4.34 25.18
CA LEU A 13 2.78 3.41 25.69
C LEU A 13 3.39 2.10 26.18
N LEU A 14 4.55 1.69 25.64
CA LEU A 14 5.29 0.51 26.11
C LEU A 14 5.74 0.65 27.57
N PHE A 15 6.04 1.87 28.03
CA PHE A 15 6.48 2.14 29.39
C PHE A 15 5.33 2.27 30.39
N VAL A 16 4.11 2.53 29.90
CA VAL A 16 2.92 2.66 30.76
C VAL A 16 2.37 1.30 31.18
N ASP A 17 2.30 0.33 30.25
CA ASP A 17 1.74 -1.00 30.52
C ASP A 17 2.44 -2.10 29.68
N TYR A 18 3.73 -2.35 29.96
CA TYR A 18 4.53 -3.33 29.23
C TYR A 18 3.91 -4.75 29.24
N ARG A 19 3.18 -5.11 30.30
CA ARG A 19 2.56 -6.43 30.46
C ARG A 19 1.48 -6.69 29.42
N ARG A 20 0.72 -5.66 29.05
CA ARG A 20 -0.30 -5.75 27.99
C ARG A 20 0.28 -6.10 26.61
N PHE A 21 1.53 -5.70 26.35
CA PHE A 21 2.21 -5.92 25.08
C PHE A 21 3.03 -7.21 25.05
N THR A 22 3.58 -7.65 26.18
CA THR A 22 4.31 -8.92 26.25
C THR A 22 3.37 -10.13 26.37
N TRP A 23 2.17 -9.94 26.94
CA TRP A 23 1.14 -10.98 27.04
C TRP A 23 0.54 -11.32 25.66
N ARG A 24 1.00 -12.45 25.10
CA ARG A 24 0.68 -12.99 23.75
C ARG A 24 1.51 -12.45 22.58
N LEU A 25 2.77 -12.14 22.82
CA LEU A 25 3.72 -11.85 21.73
C LEU A 25 3.78 -12.98 20.68
N SER A 26 3.53 -14.23 21.09
CA SER A 26 3.44 -15.40 20.21
C SER A 26 2.39 -15.28 19.11
N THR A 27 1.34 -14.47 19.29
CA THR A 27 0.34 -14.22 18.23
C THR A 27 0.85 -13.31 17.10
N ALA A 28 1.95 -12.60 17.33
CA ALA A 28 2.62 -11.72 16.36
C ALA A 28 3.89 -12.37 15.79
N TRP A 29 4.00 -13.69 15.82
CA TRP A 29 5.20 -14.40 15.36
C TRP A 29 5.56 -14.08 13.90
N LEU A 30 4.57 -13.92 13.02
CA LEU A 30 4.83 -13.64 11.60
C LEU A 30 5.49 -12.27 11.36
N PRO A 31 4.94 -11.13 11.80
CA PRO A 31 5.62 -9.84 11.63
C PRO A 31 6.96 -9.79 12.39
N ILE A 32 7.09 -10.47 13.53
CA ILE A 32 8.36 -10.52 14.27
C ILE A 32 9.42 -11.32 13.49
N THR A 33 9.07 -12.48 12.95
CA THR A 33 10.00 -13.29 12.15
C THR A 33 10.43 -12.57 10.89
N LEU A 34 9.51 -11.86 10.22
CA LEU A 34 9.86 -11.01 9.08
C LEU A 34 10.78 -9.84 9.48
N ALA A 35 10.51 -9.17 10.60
CA ALA A 35 11.41 -8.13 11.13
C ALA A 35 12.82 -8.66 11.42
N LEU A 36 12.89 -9.85 12.04
CA LEU A 36 14.17 -10.52 12.30
C LEU A 36 14.88 -10.88 11.00
N TYR A 37 14.16 -11.41 10.00
CA TYR A 37 14.73 -11.73 8.70
C TYR A 37 15.26 -10.49 7.98
N VAL A 38 14.52 -9.38 8.01
CA VAL A 38 14.97 -8.08 7.50
C VAL A 38 16.23 -7.60 8.22
N CYS A 39 16.31 -7.74 9.55
CA CYS A 39 17.53 -7.42 10.30
C CYS A 39 18.71 -8.33 9.92
N LEU A 40 18.48 -9.63 9.73
CA LEU A 40 19.51 -10.56 9.28
C LEU A 40 19.98 -10.21 7.87
N SER A 41 19.12 -9.64 7.02
CA SER A 41 19.49 -9.28 5.65
C SER A 41 20.66 -8.32 5.51
N VAL A 42 20.98 -7.60 6.59
CA VAL A 42 22.18 -6.75 6.68
C VAL A 42 23.47 -7.54 6.41
N PHE A 43 23.54 -8.82 6.81
CA PHE A 43 24.77 -9.62 6.72
C PHE A 43 25.11 -10.07 5.29
N TRP A 44 24.13 -10.22 4.40
CA TRP A 44 24.36 -10.57 2.99
C TRP A 44 24.03 -9.42 2.03
N SER A 45 23.66 -8.26 2.57
CA SER A 45 23.26 -7.09 1.79
C SER A 45 24.43 -6.54 0.98
N GLN A 46 24.16 -6.18 -0.27
CA GLN A 46 25.13 -5.45 -1.10
C GLN A 46 25.34 -4.00 -0.62
N ALA A 47 24.43 -3.47 0.19
CA ALA A 47 24.50 -2.13 0.79
C ALA A 47 24.15 -2.20 2.29
N ALA A 48 25.01 -2.86 3.08
CA ALA A 48 24.76 -3.16 4.49
C ALA A 48 24.34 -1.94 5.34
N GLY A 49 24.95 -0.78 5.12
CA GLY A 49 24.56 0.45 5.84
C GLY A 49 23.15 0.95 5.50
N VAL A 50 22.70 0.77 4.25
CA VAL A 50 21.33 1.11 3.81
C VAL A 50 20.35 0.11 4.42
N SER A 51 20.64 -1.19 4.33
CA SER A 51 19.81 -2.24 4.92
C SER A 51 19.71 -2.13 6.43
N ALA A 52 20.79 -1.80 7.13
CA ALA A 52 20.76 -1.64 8.60
C ALA A 52 19.82 -0.50 9.02
N ARG A 53 19.91 0.65 8.34
CA ARG A 53 19.00 1.77 8.58
C ARG A 53 17.55 1.38 8.27
N ALA A 54 17.30 0.72 7.14
CA ALA A 54 15.97 0.29 6.73
C ALA A 54 15.39 -0.77 7.69
N ALA A 55 16.21 -1.68 8.19
CA ALA A 55 15.80 -2.70 9.16
C ALA A 55 15.38 -2.08 10.51
N VAL A 56 16.09 -1.05 10.98
CA VAL A 56 15.69 -0.28 12.18
C VAL A 56 14.35 0.42 11.94
N GLN A 57 14.16 1.05 10.79
CA GLN A 57 12.90 1.70 10.42
C GLN A 57 11.74 0.70 10.35
N TYR A 58 11.96 -0.44 9.70
CA TYR A 58 10.96 -1.49 9.57
C TYR A 58 10.57 -2.10 10.92
N THR A 59 11.57 -2.47 11.73
CA THR A 59 11.35 -3.07 13.06
C THR A 59 10.63 -2.10 13.99
N SER A 60 11.06 -0.84 14.05
CA SER A 60 10.38 0.18 14.87
C SER A 60 8.95 0.44 14.38
N HIS A 61 8.70 0.40 13.08
CA HIS A 61 7.35 0.50 12.52
C HIS A 61 6.46 -0.67 12.95
N ILE A 62 6.97 -1.91 12.89
CA ILE A 62 6.25 -3.10 13.37
C ILE A 62 5.91 -2.99 14.85
N VAL A 63 6.86 -2.52 15.67
CA VAL A 63 6.61 -2.30 17.11
C VAL A 63 5.49 -1.29 17.32
N CYS A 64 5.54 -0.13 16.65
CA CYS A 64 4.49 0.88 16.76
C CYS A 64 3.13 0.36 16.27
N ALA A 65 3.09 -0.36 15.14
CA ALA A 65 1.88 -0.97 14.60
C ALA A 65 1.30 -2.02 15.56
N TYR A 66 2.15 -2.82 16.19
CA TYR A 66 1.73 -3.80 17.21
C TYR A 66 1.14 -3.09 18.44
N VAL A 67 1.77 -2.02 18.92
CA VAL A 67 1.24 -1.21 20.04
C VAL A 67 -0.11 -0.60 19.67
N ALA A 68 -0.24 0.01 18.48
CA ALA A 68 -1.48 0.58 18.00
C ALA A 68 -2.59 -0.48 17.93
N ALA A 69 -2.31 -1.67 17.38
CA ALA A 69 -3.26 -2.77 17.28
C ALA A 69 -3.75 -3.30 18.64
N ARG A 70 -2.95 -3.15 19.70
CA ARG A 70 -3.25 -3.61 21.06
C ARG A 70 -3.93 -2.55 21.93
N THR A 71 -3.82 -1.28 21.55
CA THR A 71 -4.35 -0.15 22.32
C THR A 71 -5.62 0.42 21.73
N ILE A 72 -5.73 0.45 20.39
CA ILE A 72 -6.81 1.13 19.68
C ILE A 72 -7.89 0.13 19.26
N SER A 73 -9.14 0.52 19.48
CA SER A 73 -10.29 -0.20 18.90
C SER A 73 -10.40 0.04 17.39
N VAL A 74 -10.87 -0.94 16.63
CA VAL A 74 -11.10 -0.80 15.18
C VAL A 74 -11.97 0.43 14.85
N ARG A 75 -12.92 0.77 15.71
CA ARG A 75 -13.75 1.97 15.57
C ARG A 75 -12.92 3.26 15.65
N THR A 76 -12.09 3.37 16.68
CA THR A 76 -11.23 4.55 16.89
C THR A 76 -10.21 4.68 15.75
N LEU A 77 -9.65 3.55 15.28
CA LEU A 77 -8.76 3.54 14.12
C LEU A 77 -9.49 4.05 12.87
N LEU A 78 -10.69 3.55 12.57
CA LEU A 78 -11.48 4.00 11.42
C LEU A 78 -11.83 5.49 11.48
N VAL A 79 -12.26 5.98 12.64
CA VAL A 79 -12.59 7.41 12.81
C VAL A 79 -11.33 8.27 12.67
N GLY A 80 -10.22 7.85 13.29
CA GLY A 80 -8.93 8.53 13.16
C GLY A 80 -8.43 8.57 11.71
N SER A 81 -8.53 7.45 10.99
CA SER A 81 -8.19 7.36 9.57
C SER A 81 -9.06 8.28 8.72
N LEU A 82 -10.38 8.33 8.96
CA LEU A 82 -11.28 9.22 8.24
C LEU A 82 -10.91 10.70 8.42
N ILE A 83 -10.67 11.12 9.66
CA ILE A 83 -10.24 12.49 9.97
C ILE A 83 -8.87 12.77 9.33
N GLY A 84 -7.91 11.85 9.47
CA GLY A 84 -6.57 11.99 8.91
C GLY A 84 -6.58 12.10 7.38
N ILE A 85 -7.34 11.23 6.70
CA ILE A 85 -7.51 11.27 5.24
C ILE A 85 -8.14 12.60 4.82
N PHE A 86 -9.19 13.05 5.50
CA PHE A 86 -9.84 14.32 5.19
C PHE A 86 -8.85 15.49 5.28
N VAL A 87 -8.08 15.58 6.36
CA VAL A 87 -7.06 16.63 6.55
C VAL A 87 -5.97 16.55 5.48
N VAL A 88 -5.49 15.35 5.18
CA VAL A 88 -4.43 15.14 4.18
C VAL A 88 -4.90 15.52 2.77
N LEU A 89 -6.12 15.15 2.39
CA LEU A 89 -6.68 15.51 1.08
C LEU A 89 -6.95 17.02 0.97
N LEU A 90 -7.46 17.67 2.03
CA LEU A 90 -7.60 19.13 2.07
C LEU A 90 -6.26 19.85 1.99
N TYR A 91 -5.24 19.35 2.71
CA TYR A 91 -3.90 19.90 2.62
C TYR A 91 -3.32 19.73 1.21
N SER A 92 -3.53 18.57 0.60
CA SER A 92 -3.12 18.27 -0.78
C SER A 92 -3.75 19.23 -1.78
N LEU A 93 -5.04 19.53 -1.61
CA LEU A 93 -5.76 20.57 -2.37
C LEU A 93 -5.13 21.95 -2.20
N LYS A 94 -4.84 22.34 -0.96
CA LYS A 94 -4.22 23.64 -0.66
C LYS A 94 -2.86 23.78 -1.32
N VAL A 95 -2.06 22.71 -1.35
CA VAL A 95 -0.74 22.73 -2.01
C VAL A 95 -0.90 22.85 -3.52
N GLY A 96 -1.91 22.21 -4.11
CA GLY A 96 -2.25 22.42 -5.52
C GLY A 96 -1.20 21.94 -6.52
N GLY A 97 -0.30 21.03 -6.11
CA GLY A 97 0.81 20.57 -6.93
C GLY A 97 0.38 19.77 -8.15
N TYR A 98 1.04 20.01 -9.28
CA TYR A 98 0.93 19.21 -10.50
C TYR A 98 2.32 18.72 -10.90
N ALA A 99 2.41 17.47 -11.36
CA ALA A 99 3.66 16.90 -11.85
C ALA A 99 3.45 16.31 -13.24
N LEU A 100 4.45 16.50 -14.09
CA LEU A 100 4.55 15.81 -15.37
C LEU A 100 4.85 14.34 -15.12
N ASP A 101 3.97 13.47 -15.59
CA ASP A 101 4.25 12.05 -15.68
C ASP A 101 5.08 11.80 -16.92
N ILE A 102 6.38 11.56 -16.74
CA ILE A 102 7.35 11.41 -17.84
C ILE A 102 7.00 10.19 -18.71
N MET A 103 6.31 9.19 -18.14
CA MET A 103 5.92 7.97 -18.86
C MET A 103 4.73 8.19 -19.80
N ASP A 104 3.78 9.04 -19.38
CA ASP A 104 2.53 9.27 -20.12
C ASP A 104 2.53 10.63 -20.84
N GLY A 105 3.52 11.49 -20.60
CA GLY A 105 3.56 12.88 -21.07
C GLY A 105 2.46 13.79 -20.50
N THR A 106 1.67 13.29 -19.54
CA THR A 106 0.49 14.00 -19.00
C THR A 106 0.83 14.71 -17.69
N VAL A 107 0.32 15.93 -17.55
CA VAL A 107 0.43 16.69 -16.30
C VAL A 107 -0.76 16.33 -15.40
N ASN A 108 -0.48 15.68 -14.28
CA ASN A 108 -1.51 15.17 -13.38
C ASN A 108 -1.43 15.86 -12.02
N PHE A 109 -2.57 15.94 -11.33
CA PHE A 109 -2.63 16.46 -9.98
C PHE A 109 -1.91 15.52 -9.01
N VAL A 110 -0.94 16.06 -8.28
CA VAL A 110 -0.20 15.36 -7.22
C VAL A 110 -0.39 16.02 -5.84
N GLY A 111 -0.86 17.26 -5.80
CA GLY A 111 -1.12 18.01 -4.58
C GLY A 111 0.11 18.07 -3.67
N ALA A 112 -0.02 17.61 -2.43
CA ALA A 112 1.08 17.55 -1.46
C ALA A 112 1.96 16.28 -1.58
N PHE A 113 1.63 15.40 -2.51
CA PHE A 113 2.30 14.12 -2.72
C PHE A 113 3.30 14.19 -3.88
N GLY A 114 4.14 13.16 -3.99
CA GLY A 114 5.10 13.02 -5.09
C GLY A 114 4.54 12.37 -6.35
N SER A 115 3.32 11.82 -6.30
CA SER A 115 2.74 11.06 -7.43
C SER A 115 1.21 11.04 -7.41
N LYS A 116 0.61 11.02 -8.61
CA LYS A 116 -0.84 10.87 -8.82
C LYS A 116 -1.41 9.60 -8.17
N ASN A 117 -0.60 8.53 -8.13
CA ASN A 117 -0.99 7.26 -7.52
C ASN A 117 -1.11 7.36 -5.99
N GLN A 118 -0.35 8.25 -5.34
CA GLN A 118 -0.45 8.47 -3.89
C GLN A 118 -1.74 9.22 -3.55
N VAL A 119 -2.11 10.25 -4.33
CA VAL A 119 -3.41 10.93 -4.20
C VAL A 119 -4.55 9.93 -4.35
N GLY A 120 -4.50 9.12 -5.43
CA GLY A 120 -5.49 8.08 -5.68
C GLY A 120 -5.58 7.03 -4.57
N PHE A 121 -4.45 6.64 -3.98
CA PHE A 121 -4.42 5.71 -2.84
C PHE A 121 -5.16 6.26 -1.61
N PHE A 122 -4.86 7.50 -1.20
CA PHE A 122 -5.55 8.12 -0.05
C PHE A 122 -7.03 8.37 -0.33
N ALA A 123 -7.38 8.74 -1.56
CA ALA A 123 -8.76 8.89 -1.99
C ALA A 123 -9.53 7.55 -1.93
N SER A 124 -8.99 6.48 -2.51
CA SER A 124 -9.61 5.14 -2.44
C SER A 124 -9.72 4.63 -1.00
N LEU A 125 -8.71 4.89 -0.15
CA LEU A 125 -8.76 4.56 1.27
C LEU A 125 -9.84 5.35 2.01
N GLY A 126 -10.07 6.62 1.65
CA GLY A 126 -11.15 7.45 2.17
C GLY A 126 -12.52 6.87 1.82
N ILE A 127 -12.73 6.51 0.55
CA ILE A 127 -13.96 5.85 0.09
C ILE A 127 -14.18 4.54 0.86
N PHE A 128 -13.18 3.67 0.93
CA PHE A 128 -13.25 2.41 1.68
C PHE A 128 -13.59 2.64 3.16
N SER A 129 -12.92 3.59 3.81
CA SER A 129 -13.13 3.88 5.23
C SER A 129 -14.52 4.44 5.50
N CYS A 130 -15.05 5.29 4.61
CA CYS A 130 -16.42 5.80 4.70
C CYS A 130 -17.44 4.67 4.59
N LEU A 131 -17.29 3.80 3.59
CA LEU A 131 -18.17 2.65 3.40
C LEU A 131 -18.10 1.70 4.61
N ALA A 132 -16.90 1.36 5.07
CA ALA A 132 -16.71 0.51 6.24
C ALA A 132 -17.34 1.11 7.50
N PHE A 133 -17.21 2.42 7.72
CA PHE A 133 -17.81 3.10 8.86
C PHE A 133 -19.35 3.08 8.83
N LEU A 134 -19.94 3.41 7.68
CA LEU A 134 -21.40 3.43 7.50
C LEU A 134 -22.01 2.04 7.66
N VAL A 135 -21.36 1.02 7.09
CA VAL A 135 -21.82 -0.37 7.16
C VAL A 135 -21.69 -0.92 8.59
N PHE A 136 -20.56 -0.67 9.26
CA PHE A 136 -20.25 -1.39 10.50
C PHE A 136 -20.59 -0.66 11.80
N TYR A 137 -20.77 0.67 11.78
CA TYR A 137 -20.93 1.43 13.01
C TYR A 137 -22.14 2.37 13.02
N ARG A 138 -22.45 3.07 11.92
CA ARG A 138 -23.47 4.13 11.91
C ARG A 138 -24.25 4.16 10.59
N ARG A 139 -25.29 3.32 10.49
CA ARG A 139 -26.23 3.29 9.36
C ARG A 139 -27.40 4.27 9.54
N ASN A 140 -27.16 5.45 10.12
CA ASN A 140 -28.17 6.49 10.32
C ASN A 140 -27.77 7.78 9.61
N TRP A 141 -28.73 8.70 9.44
CA TRP A 141 -28.52 9.98 8.77
C TRP A 141 -27.32 10.76 9.33
N LEU A 142 -27.12 10.74 10.65
CA LEU A 142 -25.98 11.40 11.29
C LEU A 142 -24.62 10.81 10.88
N GLY A 143 -24.53 9.48 10.72
CA GLY A 143 -23.33 8.83 10.18
C GLY A 143 -23.07 9.23 8.74
N PHE A 144 -24.12 9.27 7.92
CA PHE A 144 -24.04 9.74 6.54
C PHE A 144 -23.58 11.19 6.44
N ALA A 145 -24.24 12.10 7.15
CA ALA A 145 -23.92 13.53 7.17
C ALA A 145 -22.46 13.80 7.60
N TRP A 146 -21.93 13.02 8.56
CA TRP A 146 -20.55 13.15 9.01
C TRP A 146 -19.51 12.63 7.99
N THR A 147 -19.81 11.52 7.31
CA THR A 147 -18.89 10.93 6.30
C THR A 147 -19.01 11.56 4.91
N ALA A 148 -20.13 12.21 4.59
CA ALA A 148 -20.41 12.74 3.26
C ALA A 148 -19.34 13.73 2.74
N PRO A 149 -18.84 14.71 3.52
CA PRO A 149 -17.78 15.61 3.05
C PRO A 149 -16.49 14.86 2.69
N ILE A 150 -16.15 13.83 3.48
CA ILE A 150 -14.95 13.01 3.27
C ILE A 150 -15.12 12.16 2.01
N MET A 151 -16.28 11.55 1.83
CA MET A 151 -16.62 10.77 0.63
C MET A 151 -16.55 11.64 -0.62
N LEU A 152 -17.20 12.81 -0.62
CA LEU A 152 -17.21 13.73 -1.76
C LEU A 152 -15.81 14.21 -2.10
N LEU A 153 -15.02 14.62 -1.10
CA LEU A 153 -13.64 15.03 -1.31
C LEU A 153 -12.80 13.89 -1.87
N SER A 154 -12.97 12.66 -1.37
CA SER A 154 -12.24 11.50 -1.85
C SER A 154 -12.57 11.17 -3.30
N VAL A 155 -13.86 11.18 -3.67
CA VAL A 155 -14.30 10.97 -5.06
C VAL A 155 -13.76 12.07 -5.97
N TYR A 156 -13.81 13.33 -5.55
CA TYR A 156 -13.27 14.45 -6.30
C TYR A 156 -11.76 14.34 -6.51
N MET A 157 -10.99 14.05 -5.45
CA MET A 157 -9.54 13.84 -5.52
C MET A 157 -9.16 12.69 -6.45
N LEU A 158 -9.93 11.59 -6.41
CA LEU A 158 -9.70 10.45 -7.28
C LEU A 158 -9.93 10.82 -8.76
N ALA A 159 -10.96 11.62 -9.04
CA ALA A 159 -11.27 12.08 -10.39
C ALA A 159 -10.15 12.97 -10.95
N ILE A 160 -9.69 13.97 -10.20
CA ILE A 160 -8.66 14.90 -10.68
C ILE A 160 -7.25 14.29 -10.73
N ALA A 161 -6.99 13.23 -9.96
CA ALA A 161 -5.70 12.54 -9.97
C ALA A 161 -5.50 11.70 -11.24
N HIS A 162 -6.57 11.37 -11.99
CA HIS A 162 -6.51 10.49 -13.17
C HIS A 162 -5.72 9.19 -12.93
N SER A 163 -5.79 8.63 -11.72
CA SER A 163 -5.08 7.40 -11.36
C SER A 163 -5.88 6.18 -11.80
N ALA A 164 -5.53 5.64 -12.98
CA ALA A 164 -6.13 4.41 -13.53
C ALA A 164 -6.14 3.24 -12.52
N THR A 165 -5.03 3.06 -11.80
CA THR A 165 -4.89 1.98 -10.80
C THR A 165 -5.83 2.16 -9.62
N SER A 166 -6.00 3.40 -9.14
CA SER A 166 -6.85 3.70 -8.01
C SER A 166 -8.34 3.58 -8.38
N VAL A 167 -8.71 3.98 -9.60
CA VAL A 167 -10.08 3.78 -10.13
C VAL A 167 -10.35 2.28 -10.32
N ALA A 168 -9.42 1.53 -10.92
CA ALA A 168 -9.55 0.08 -11.09
C ALA A 168 -9.63 -0.69 -9.76
N SER A 169 -9.14 -0.11 -8.65
CA SER A 169 -9.26 -0.69 -7.31
C SER A 169 -10.64 -0.49 -6.66
N LEU A 170 -11.49 0.41 -7.15
CA LEU A 170 -12.81 0.68 -6.55
C LEU A 170 -13.75 -0.53 -6.56
N PRO A 171 -13.89 -1.32 -7.64
CA PRO A 171 -14.69 -2.54 -7.62
C PRO A 171 -14.17 -3.55 -6.59
N ALA A 172 -12.84 -3.67 -6.43
CA ALA A 172 -12.26 -4.54 -5.41
C ALA A 172 -12.60 -4.04 -4.00
N VAL A 173 -12.52 -2.73 -3.75
CA VAL A 173 -12.95 -2.09 -2.50
C VAL A 173 -14.41 -2.40 -2.19
N ILE A 174 -15.31 -2.24 -3.16
CA ILE A 174 -16.74 -2.56 -3.01
C ILE A 174 -16.93 -4.06 -2.75
N GLY A 175 -16.23 -4.93 -3.48
CA GLY A 175 -16.26 -6.38 -3.31
C GLY A 175 -15.84 -6.81 -1.91
N VAL A 176 -14.73 -6.26 -1.38
CA VAL A 176 -14.25 -6.53 -0.03
C VAL A 176 -15.25 -6.05 1.01
N VAL A 177 -15.76 -4.82 0.91
CA VAL A 177 -16.77 -4.31 1.85
C VAL A 177 -18.04 -5.15 1.81
N SER A 178 -18.49 -5.57 0.62
CA SER A 178 -19.66 -6.43 0.45
C SER A 178 -19.44 -7.80 1.09
N LEU A 179 -18.30 -8.44 0.85
CA LEU A 179 -17.92 -9.71 1.46
C LEU A 179 -17.88 -9.61 2.99
N LEU A 180 -17.26 -8.55 3.53
CA LEU A 180 -17.21 -8.31 4.97
C LEU A 180 -18.61 -8.02 5.55
N THR A 181 -19.50 -7.34 4.81
CA THR A 181 -20.89 -7.12 5.21
C THR A 181 -21.67 -8.44 5.26
N MET A 182 -21.54 -9.25 4.21
CA MET A 182 -22.19 -10.57 4.13
C MET A 182 -21.69 -11.51 5.24
N SER A 183 -20.43 -11.38 5.65
CA SER A 183 -19.89 -12.12 6.78
C SER A 183 -20.63 -11.83 8.09
N LYS A 184 -21.24 -10.66 8.26
CA LYS A 184 -22.04 -10.34 9.47
C LYS A 184 -23.40 -11.05 9.50
N VAL A 185 -23.97 -11.34 8.33
CA VAL A 185 -25.33 -11.90 8.23
C VAL A 185 -25.31 -13.43 8.24
N LEU A 186 -24.19 -14.03 7.82
CA LEU A 186 -24.12 -15.47 7.55
C LEU A 186 -23.38 -16.25 8.63
N SER A 187 -23.83 -17.49 8.87
CA SER A 187 -23.25 -18.38 9.88
C SER A 187 -21.83 -18.82 9.51
N GLN A 188 -21.06 -19.29 10.50
CA GLN A 188 -19.63 -19.61 10.38
C GLN A 188 -19.29 -20.59 9.23
N ARG A 189 -20.23 -21.48 8.86
CA ARG A 189 -20.07 -22.41 7.73
C ARG A 189 -20.18 -21.69 6.38
N TYR A 190 -21.20 -20.84 6.22
CA TYR A 190 -21.38 -20.03 5.01
C TYR A 190 -20.28 -18.99 4.82
N ARG A 191 -19.65 -18.50 5.91
CA ARG A 191 -18.49 -17.60 5.82
C ARG A 191 -17.30 -18.22 5.12
N ARG A 192 -16.95 -19.48 5.44
CA ARG A 192 -15.84 -20.18 4.77
C ARG A 192 -16.15 -20.43 3.29
N VAL A 193 -17.39 -20.86 3.00
CA VAL A 193 -17.83 -21.09 1.62
C VAL A 193 -17.81 -19.78 0.83
N LEU A 194 -18.32 -18.67 1.36
CA LEU A 194 -18.24 -17.36 0.71
C LEU A 194 -16.83 -16.82 0.57
N PHE A 195 -15.94 -17.09 1.52
CA PHE A 195 -14.56 -16.67 1.40
C PHE A 195 -13.87 -17.42 0.26
N VAL A 196 -14.06 -18.75 0.18
CA VAL A 196 -13.48 -19.59 -0.88
C VAL A 196 -14.12 -19.31 -2.24
N VAL A 197 -15.45 -19.27 -2.31
CA VAL A 197 -16.22 -19.00 -3.54
C VAL A 197 -16.07 -17.54 -3.96
N GLY A 198 -16.03 -16.60 -3.03
CA GLY A 198 -15.84 -15.17 -3.29
C GLY A 198 -14.41 -14.83 -3.70
N ALA A 199 -13.39 -15.44 -3.07
CA ALA A 199 -12.01 -15.32 -3.54
C ALA A 199 -11.85 -16.00 -4.92
N GLY A 200 -12.42 -17.19 -5.11
CA GLY A 200 -12.42 -17.89 -6.39
C GLY A 200 -13.14 -17.12 -7.49
N SER A 201 -14.30 -16.53 -7.21
CA SER A 201 -15.06 -15.72 -8.17
C SER A 201 -14.38 -14.39 -8.47
N LEU A 202 -13.71 -13.78 -7.49
CA LEU A 202 -12.88 -12.59 -7.71
C LEU A 202 -11.70 -12.92 -8.62
N VAL A 203 -10.99 -14.03 -8.38
CA VAL A 203 -9.90 -14.51 -9.25
C VAL A 203 -10.44 -14.78 -10.66
N MET A 204 -11.58 -15.47 -10.79
CA MET A 204 -12.21 -15.73 -12.08
C MET A 204 -12.66 -14.44 -12.77
N ALA A 205 -13.19 -13.45 -12.04
CA ALA A 205 -13.61 -12.17 -12.58
C ALA A 205 -12.40 -11.34 -13.05
N VAL A 206 -11.29 -11.38 -12.30
CA VAL A 206 -10.03 -10.76 -12.72
C VAL A 206 -9.52 -11.45 -13.99
N VAL A 207 -9.43 -12.78 -14.01
CA VAL A 207 -9.02 -13.55 -15.21
C VAL A 207 -9.93 -13.28 -16.40
N ALA A 208 -11.24 -13.22 -16.20
CA ALA A 208 -12.20 -12.88 -17.25
C ALA A 208 -12.02 -11.44 -17.74
N ALA A 209 -11.80 -10.47 -16.84
CA ALA A 209 -11.53 -9.08 -17.21
C ALA A 209 -10.21 -8.92 -17.99
N LEU A 210 -9.19 -9.71 -17.65
CA LEU A 210 -7.93 -9.79 -18.41
C LEU A 210 -8.17 -10.37 -19.81
N ASN A 211 -8.93 -11.47 -19.92
CA ASN A 211 -9.20 -12.14 -21.21
C ASN A 211 -10.16 -11.36 -22.12
N LEU A 212 -11.08 -10.58 -21.55
CA LEU A 212 -12.05 -9.77 -22.28
C LEU A 212 -11.50 -8.39 -22.69
N GLY A 213 -10.22 -8.10 -22.43
CA GLY A 213 -9.62 -6.80 -22.75
C GLY A 213 -10.22 -5.63 -21.97
N LEU A 214 -10.91 -5.88 -20.85
CA LEU A 214 -11.46 -4.80 -20.01
C LEU A 214 -10.34 -3.94 -19.42
N LEU A 215 -9.16 -4.51 -19.20
CA LEU A 215 -7.98 -3.72 -18.86
C LEU A 215 -7.64 -2.74 -19.98
N ASP A 216 -7.61 -3.17 -21.24
CA ASP A 216 -7.28 -2.29 -22.36
C ASP A 216 -8.33 -1.19 -22.55
N VAL A 217 -9.60 -1.47 -22.28
CA VAL A 217 -10.67 -0.45 -22.29
C VAL A 217 -10.49 0.56 -21.16
N VAL A 218 -10.24 0.10 -19.93
CA VAL A 218 -10.01 0.99 -18.78
C VAL A 218 -8.73 1.80 -19.00
N LEU A 219 -7.64 1.16 -19.43
CA LEU A 219 -6.37 1.80 -19.74
C LEU A 219 -6.50 2.80 -20.90
N GLY A 220 -7.26 2.47 -21.93
CA GLY A 220 -7.57 3.35 -23.06
C GLY A 220 -8.31 4.63 -22.64
N ILE A 221 -9.21 4.56 -21.64
CA ILE A 221 -9.86 5.76 -21.05
C ILE A 221 -8.83 6.69 -20.39
N PHE A 222 -7.73 6.14 -19.89
CA PHE A 222 -6.63 6.91 -19.31
C PHE A 222 -5.47 7.18 -20.29
N GLY A 223 -5.64 6.87 -21.59
CA GLY A 223 -4.62 7.06 -22.63
C GLY A 223 -3.38 6.18 -22.43
N LYS A 224 -3.54 4.98 -21.84
CA LYS A 224 -2.43 4.07 -21.53
C LYS A 224 -2.43 2.85 -22.44
N ASP A 225 -1.23 2.47 -22.88
CA ASP A 225 -1.00 1.22 -23.58
C ASP A 225 -0.96 0.02 -22.61
N SER A 226 -1.20 -1.18 -23.16
CA SER A 226 -1.24 -2.47 -22.44
C SER A 226 0.05 -2.83 -21.70
N THR A 227 1.14 -2.09 -21.92
CA THR A 227 2.42 -2.18 -21.18
C THR A 227 2.37 -1.56 -19.79
N LEU A 228 1.21 -1.03 -19.36
CA LEU A 228 1.02 -0.38 -18.06
C LEU A 228 2.09 0.68 -17.81
N THR A 229 2.38 1.55 -18.78
CA THR A 229 3.38 2.63 -18.68
C THR A 229 4.83 2.13 -18.52
N GLY A 230 5.21 1.09 -19.28
CA GLY A 230 6.56 0.50 -19.22
C GLY A 230 6.85 -0.39 -18.00
N ARG A 231 5.84 -0.65 -17.15
CA ARG A 231 6.01 -1.44 -15.91
C ARG A 231 6.19 -2.92 -16.18
N THR A 232 5.68 -3.44 -17.29
CA THR A 232 5.92 -4.84 -17.67
C THR A 232 7.41 -5.11 -17.86
N TYR A 233 8.11 -4.23 -18.57
CA TYR A 233 9.56 -4.28 -18.71
C TYR A 233 10.26 -4.10 -17.35
N LEU A 234 9.84 -3.13 -16.53
CA LEU A 234 10.42 -2.94 -15.19
C LEU A 234 10.30 -4.20 -14.31
N TRP A 235 9.18 -4.93 -14.40
CA TRP A 235 8.97 -6.17 -13.66
C TRP A 235 9.76 -7.34 -14.21
N GLU A 236 9.95 -7.42 -15.52
CA GLU A 236 10.85 -8.38 -16.14
C GLU A 236 12.28 -8.18 -15.65
N GLN A 237 12.77 -6.93 -15.62
CA GLN A 237 14.07 -6.59 -15.07
C GLN A 237 14.19 -6.92 -13.57
N GLY A 238 13.12 -6.70 -12.80
CA GLY A 238 13.07 -7.12 -11.39
C GLY A 238 13.08 -8.64 -11.23
N TRP A 239 12.41 -9.37 -12.12
CA TRP A 239 12.42 -10.83 -12.11
C TRP A 239 13.79 -11.40 -12.48
N GLU A 240 14.46 -10.83 -13.48
CA GLU A 240 15.85 -11.17 -13.83
C GLU A 240 16.80 -10.92 -12.66
N ALA A 241 16.69 -9.77 -11.99
CA ALA A 241 17.47 -9.47 -10.78
C ALA A 241 17.19 -10.49 -9.66
N ALA A 242 15.92 -10.82 -9.41
CA ALA A 242 15.56 -11.81 -8.40
C ALA A 242 16.17 -13.20 -8.70
N GLN A 243 16.28 -13.59 -9.97
CA GLN A 243 16.92 -14.86 -10.36
C GLN A 243 18.43 -14.88 -10.12
N GLN A 244 19.11 -13.73 -10.07
CA GLN A 244 20.54 -13.68 -9.73
C GLN A 244 20.80 -13.99 -8.25
N ARG A 245 19.85 -13.68 -7.36
CA ARG A 245 19.93 -13.95 -5.91
C ARG A 245 18.62 -14.54 -5.36
N PRO A 246 18.20 -15.74 -5.80
CA PRO A 246 16.84 -16.21 -5.63
C PRO A 246 16.47 -16.49 -4.17
N LEU A 247 17.39 -17.03 -3.37
CA LEU A 247 17.07 -17.45 -2.00
C LEU A 247 16.94 -16.28 -1.03
N LEU A 248 17.95 -15.41 -0.99
CA LEU A 248 18.11 -14.37 0.04
C LEU A 248 17.93 -12.93 -0.49
N GLY A 249 17.91 -12.73 -1.81
CA GLY A 249 17.85 -11.41 -2.43
C GLY A 249 19.13 -10.59 -2.26
N TYR A 250 19.03 -9.30 -2.56
CA TYR A 250 20.13 -8.34 -2.48
C TYR A 250 20.33 -7.72 -1.08
N GLY A 251 19.40 -7.95 -0.15
CA GLY A 251 19.29 -7.28 1.13
C GLY A 251 18.15 -6.26 1.14
N TYR A 252 17.48 -6.10 2.29
CA TYR A 252 16.33 -5.20 2.40
C TYR A 252 16.71 -3.75 2.06
N ALA A 253 15.95 -3.11 1.17
CA ALA A 253 16.23 -1.77 0.62
C ALA A 253 17.60 -1.59 -0.06
N ALA A 254 18.29 -2.69 -0.42
CA ALA A 254 19.65 -2.64 -0.95
C ALA A 254 19.73 -2.57 -2.47
N TYR A 255 18.62 -2.76 -3.19
CA TYR A 255 18.61 -2.77 -4.65
C TYR A 255 18.77 -1.36 -5.23
N TRP A 256 17.86 -0.43 -4.90
CA TRP A 256 17.85 0.94 -5.42
C TRP A 256 18.87 1.87 -4.74
N VAL A 257 20.17 1.62 -4.95
CA VAL A 257 21.27 2.39 -4.36
C VAL A 257 22.16 3.00 -5.45
N GLN A 258 22.48 4.28 -5.28
CA GLN A 258 23.32 5.04 -6.22
C GLN A 258 24.71 4.42 -6.36
N GLY A 259 25.21 4.37 -7.59
CA GLY A 259 26.49 3.75 -7.93
C GLY A 259 26.43 2.26 -8.28
N PHE A 260 25.28 1.59 -8.15
CA PHE A 260 25.10 0.23 -8.67
C PHE A 260 24.62 0.23 -10.11
N ALA A 261 25.13 -0.70 -10.92
CA ALA A 261 24.94 -0.71 -12.37
C ALA A 261 23.45 -0.82 -12.77
N ASP A 262 22.71 -1.77 -12.20
CA ASP A 262 21.30 -1.99 -12.58
C ASP A 262 20.39 -0.81 -12.21
N PRO A 263 20.42 -0.26 -10.97
CA PRO A 263 19.68 0.95 -10.63
C PRO A 263 20.03 2.15 -11.50
N GLU A 264 21.32 2.41 -11.77
CA GLU A 264 21.74 3.56 -12.59
C GLU A 264 21.24 3.42 -14.03
N ARG A 265 21.31 2.22 -14.61
CA ARG A 265 20.74 1.93 -15.93
C ARG A 265 19.23 2.15 -15.95
N LEU A 266 18.50 1.56 -15.01
CA LEU A 266 17.04 1.67 -14.94
C LEU A 266 16.59 3.12 -14.67
N TRP A 267 17.29 3.89 -13.83
CA TRP A 267 17.00 5.31 -13.68
C TRP A 267 17.23 6.09 -14.96
N ALA A 268 18.27 5.77 -15.74
CA ALA A 268 18.51 6.42 -17.03
C ALA A 268 17.43 6.07 -18.06
N GLU A 269 17.07 4.80 -18.19
CA GLU A 269 16.02 4.31 -19.11
C GLU A 269 14.64 4.89 -18.79
N PHE A 270 14.33 5.07 -17.49
CA PHE A 270 13.06 5.66 -17.03
C PHE A 270 13.17 7.18 -16.77
N TYR A 271 14.23 7.85 -17.21
CA TYR A 271 14.42 9.30 -17.09
C TYR A 271 14.30 9.85 -15.66
N ILE A 272 14.69 9.06 -14.64
CA ILE A 272 14.65 9.42 -13.22
C ILE A 272 15.95 10.15 -12.82
N SER A 273 15.99 11.45 -13.08
CA SER A 273 17.18 12.28 -12.79
C SER A 273 17.52 12.39 -11.30
N THR A 274 16.54 12.25 -10.42
CA THR A 274 16.72 12.33 -8.95
C THR A 274 17.38 11.10 -8.34
N ARG A 275 17.40 9.96 -9.06
CA ARG A 275 17.98 8.68 -8.63
C ARG A 275 17.59 8.28 -7.19
N THR A 276 16.34 8.57 -6.84
CA THR A 276 15.76 8.36 -5.51
C THR A 276 14.24 8.18 -5.64
N GLY A 277 13.62 7.46 -4.69
CA GLY A 277 12.16 7.29 -4.64
C GLY A 277 11.57 6.42 -5.75
N PHE A 278 12.41 5.64 -6.44
CA PHE A 278 12.00 4.71 -7.49
C PHE A 278 11.90 3.29 -6.92
N HIS A 279 10.94 2.52 -7.44
CA HIS A 279 10.63 1.16 -6.99
C HIS A 279 9.90 0.41 -8.10
N PHE A 280 9.82 -0.92 -8.03
CA PHE A 280 9.19 -1.75 -9.06
C PHE A 280 7.68 -1.53 -9.20
N HIS A 281 7.05 -0.75 -8.31
CA HIS A 281 5.59 -0.54 -8.29
C HIS A 281 4.79 -1.86 -8.16
N ASN A 282 5.46 -2.93 -7.76
CA ASN A 282 4.90 -4.25 -7.54
C ASN A 282 5.58 -4.83 -6.30
N THR A 283 4.82 -4.91 -5.21
CA THR A 283 5.33 -5.37 -3.91
C THR A 283 5.93 -6.77 -3.99
N TYR A 284 5.38 -7.65 -4.84
CA TYR A 284 5.89 -9.02 -4.96
C TYR A 284 7.28 -9.04 -5.62
N VAL A 285 7.45 -8.33 -6.74
CA VAL A 285 8.74 -8.20 -7.41
C VAL A 285 9.77 -7.52 -6.49
N GLU A 286 9.37 -6.43 -5.82
CA GLU A 286 10.24 -5.73 -4.88
C GLU A 286 10.71 -6.67 -3.76
N THR A 287 9.79 -7.42 -3.15
CA THR A 287 10.12 -8.34 -2.04
C THR A 287 11.05 -9.46 -2.51
N LEU A 288 10.81 -10.03 -3.69
CA LEU A 288 11.67 -11.07 -4.26
C LEU A 288 13.09 -10.56 -4.52
N VAL A 289 13.23 -9.36 -5.09
CA VAL A 289 14.55 -8.75 -5.33
C VAL A 289 15.25 -8.46 -4.02
N GLU A 290 14.56 -7.82 -3.06
CA GLU A 290 15.19 -7.38 -1.82
C GLU A 290 15.57 -8.55 -0.90
N ILE A 291 14.64 -9.47 -0.64
CA ILE A 291 14.78 -10.47 0.42
C ILE A 291 14.55 -11.92 -0.04
N GLY A 292 14.46 -12.14 -1.36
CA GLY A 292 14.41 -13.45 -1.98
C GLY A 292 13.10 -14.21 -1.79
N PHE A 293 13.02 -15.41 -2.36
CA PHE A 293 11.87 -16.30 -2.20
C PHE A 293 11.61 -16.67 -0.74
N ILE A 294 12.66 -16.80 0.09
CA ILE A 294 12.51 -17.11 1.52
C ILE A 294 11.75 -16.00 2.25
N GLY A 295 12.03 -14.73 1.94
CA GLY A 295 11.30 -13.61 2.53
C GLY A 295 9.90 -13.41 1.97
N ALA A 296 9.64 -13.90 0.76
CA ALA A 296 8.36 -13.76 0.08
C ALA A 296 7.33 -14.85 0.46
N THR A 297 7.77 -15.98 1.03
CA THR A 297 6.94 -17.12 1.47
C THR A 297 6.61 -17.08 2.94
#